data_AF-A0A2E8D4B3-F1
#
_entry.id   AF-A0A2E8D4B3-F1
#
_cell.length_a   1.000
_cell.length_b   1.000
_cell.length_c   1.000
_cell.angle_alpha   90.00
_cell.angle_beta   90.00
_cell.angle_gamma   90.00
#
_symmetry.space_group_name_H-M   'P 1'
#
loop_
_entity.id
_entity.type
_entity.pdbx_description
1 polymer ?
#
loop_
_entity_poly.entity_id
_entity_poly.type
_entity_poly.pdbx_seq_one_letter_code
_entity_poly.pdbx_strand_id
1 'polypeptide(L)'
;MQDLRVHVEKAVRPVVADQGTKLRMREELYSHLLEVFEEERATGDDEAAAILRANDRLGDPAALTAELQATASRVSWYEGAIDRIVHRQDETEIGHACRLASRYLLAIVPLIIVVVPTVWIIQTLIGSTQKSFLDLVSDSLWFGVPFGVFATAQVFFFTIIAHRMLRQFDKPSWRPRSIGGVFGLCAVSTVFLLVSSFALFSILTGNPRATYELMMPKWLIASSLMPFVMTGFVLARRREIERLEPWSSLEIADET
;
A
#
# COMPACT_ATOMS: atom_id res chain seq x y z
N MET A 1 -7.36 28.93 -12.50
CA MET A 1 -7.64 27.62 -11.84
C MET A 1 -6.41 26.73 -11.63
N GLN A 2 -5.59 26.45 -12.66
CA GLN A 2 -4.39 25.61 -12.50
C GLN A 2 -3.39 26.21 -11.49
N ASP A 3 -3.21 27.53 -11.51
CA ASP A 3 -2.30 28.24 -10.59
C ASP A 3 -2.68 28.06 -9.12
N LEU A 4 -3.98 28.01 -8.79
CA LEU A 4 -4.47 27.75 -7.43
C LEU A 4 -4.05 26.34 -6.97
N ARG A 5 -4.16 25.34 -7.85
CA ARG A 5 -3.71 23.97 -7.53
C ARG A 5 -2.21 23.87 -7.35
N VAL A 6 -1.43 24.59 -8.18
CA VAL A 6 0.04 24.65 -8.06
C VAL A 6 0.43 25.22 -6.69
N HIS A 7 -0.23 26.29 -6.24
CA HIS A 7 0.04 26.89 -4.93
C HIS A 7 -0.26 25.92 -3.77
N VAL A 8 -1.41 25.24 -3.82
CA VAL A 8 -1.77 24.21 -2.82
C VAL A 8 -0.79 23.04 -2.85
N GLU A 9 -0.42 22.54 -4.05
CA GLU A 9 0.51 21.43 -4.16
C GLU A 9 1.91 21.81 -3.64
N LYS A 10 2.38 23.05 -3.86
CA LYS A 10 3.64 23.54 -3.27
C LYS A 10 3.63 23.46 -1.73
N ALA A 11 2.51 23.76 -1.08
CA ALA A 11 2.39 23.66 0.37
C ALA A 11 2.23 22.21 0.88
N VAL A 12 1.48 21.36 0.17
CA VAL A 12 1.18 19.99 0.65
C VAL A 12 2.25 18.96 0.25
N ARG A 13 2.93 19.13 -0.89
CA ARG A 13 3.96 18.20 -1.38
C ARG A 13 5.10 17.95 -0.36
N PRO A 14 5.65 18.93 0.36
CA PRO A 14 6.69 18.68 1.37
C PRO A 14 6.19 17.97 2.64
N VAL A 15 4.88 17.98 2.92
CA VAL A 15 4.31 17.36 4.12
C VAL A 15 4.59 15.85 4.15
N VAL A 16 5.12 15.38 5.28
CA VAL A 16 5.37 13.97 5.60
C VAL A 16 4.09 13.37 6.15
N ALA A 17 3.26 12.86 5.25
CA ALA A 17 2.04 12.12 5.53
C ALA A 17 1.81 11.06 4.44
N ASP A 18 0.94 10.08 4.70
CA ASP A 18 0.49 9.11 3.69
C ASP A 18 -0.25 9.82 2.53
N GLN A 19 -0.30 9.18 1.36
CA GLN A 19 -0.94 9.78 0.16
C GLN A 19 -2.41 10.13 0.38
N GLY A 20 -3.15 9.34 1.15
CA GLY A 20 -4.55 9.59 1.44
C GLY A 20 -4.74 10.86 2.27
N THR A 21 -3.94 11.04 3.33
CA THR A 21 -3.94 12.26 4.14
C THR A 21 -3.53 13.48 3.31
N LYS A 22 -2.49 13.37 2.47
CA LYS A 22 -2.06 14.47 1.60
C LYS A 22 -3.11 14.84 0.57
N LEU A 23 -3.77 13.85 -0.03
CA LEU A 23 -4.87 14.10 -0.97
C LEU A 23 -6.02 14.85 -0.29
N ARG A 24 -6.42 14.42 0.92
CA ARG A 24 -7.44 15.13 1.68
C ARG A 24 -7.03 16.57 1.99
N MET A 25 -5.79 16.79 2.44
CA MET A 25 -5.26 18.14 2.68
C MET A 25 -5.29 19.02 1.42
N ARG A 26 -4.94 18.46 0.24
CA ARG A 26 -5.04 19.17 -1.04
C ARG A 26 -6.48 19.53 -1.39
N GLU A 27 -7.40 18.58 -1.26
CA GLU A 27 -8.82 18.78 -1.56
C GLU A 27 -9.43 19.86 -0.64
N GLU A 28 -9.15 19.80 0.67
CA GLU A 28 -9.62 20.78 1.66
C GLU A 28 -9.05 22.17 1.41
N LEU A 29 -7.72 22.30 1.27
CA LEU A 29 -7.07 23.59 1.01
C LEU A 29 -7.50 24.20 -0.33
N TYR A 30 -7.66 23.37 -1.36
CA TYR A 30 -8.13 23.85 -2.65
C TYR A 30 -9.58 24.30 -2.62
N SER A 31 -10.44 23.64 -1.83
CA SER A 31 -11.81 24.10 -1.62
C SER A 31 -11.83 25.49 -0.97
N HIS A 32 -11.04 25.69 0.09
CA HIS A 32 -10.96 27.00 0.76
C HIS A 32 -10.35 28.09 -0.12
N LEU A 33 -9.30 27.77 -0.87
CA LEU A 33 -8.68 28.71 -1.79
C LEU A 33 -9.63 29.08 -2.94
N LEU A 34 -10.44 28.13 -3.40
CA LEU A 34 -11.45 28.36 -4.42
C LEU A 34 -12.57 29.28 -3.90
N GLU A 35 -13.02 29.09 -2.67
CA GLU A 35 -14.00 29.99 -2.02
C GLU A 35 -13.48 31.43 -1.96
N VAL A 36 -12.23 31.63 -1.50
CA VAL A 36 -11.59 32.95 -1.46
C VAL A 36 -11.43 33.56 -2.85
N PHE A 37 -11.06 32.75 -3.84
CA PHE A 37 -10.97 33.22 -5.23
C PHE A 37 -12.31 33.71 -5.77
N GLU A 38 -13.41 32.99 -5.52
CA GLU A 38 -14.74 33.42 -5.97
C GLU A 38 -15.22 34.68 -5.23
N GLU A 39 -14.87 34.85 -3.95
CA GLU A 39 -15.11 36.09 -3.21
C GLU A 39 -14.37 37.28 -3.83
N GLU A 40 -13.07 37.13 -4.11
CA GLU A 40 -12.27 38.19 -4.75
C GLU A 40 -12.75 38.49 -6.17
N ARG A 41 -13.11 37.47 -6.94
CA ARG A 41 -13.68 37.64 -8.29
C ARG A 41 -15.00 38.40 -8.25
N ALA A 42 -15.84 38.17 -7.24
CA ALA A 42 -17.10 38.88 -7.07
C ALA A 42 -16.91 40.39 -6.82
N THR A 43 -15.73 40.83 -6.36
CA THR A 43 -15.40 42.26 -6.19
C THR A 43 -15.15 43.00 -7.51
N GLY A 44 -15.15 42.30 -8.64
CA GLY A 44 -15.05 42.87 -9.99
C GLY A 44 -13.63 42.96 -10.54
N ASP A 45 -12.66 42.32 -9.88
CA ASP A 45 -11.28 42.23 -10.37
C ASP A 45 -11.12 41.27 -11.55
N ASP A 46 -10.07 41.50 -12.33
CA ASP A 46 -9.61 40.56 -13.35
C ASP A 46 -9.24 39.21 -12.72
N GLU A 47 -9.44 38.12 -13.47
CA GLU A 47 -9.24 36.75 -12.98
C GLU A 47 -7.81 36.54 -12.46
N ALA A 48 -6.81 37.08 -13.15
CA ALA A 48 -5.42 37.02 -12.73
C ALA A 48 -5.17 37.76 -11.41
N ALA A 49 -5.83 38.90 -11.20
CA ALA A 49 -5.72 39.66 -9.96
C ALA A 49 -6.42 38.96 -8.79
N ALA A 50 -7.58 38.34 -9.03
CA ALA A 50 -8.28 37.52 -8.04
C ALA A 50 -7.45 36.31 -7.61
N ILE A 51 -6.77 35.63 -8.54
CA ILE A 51 -5.85 34.52 -8.23
C ILE A 51 -4.69 35.00 -7.34
N LEU A 52 -4.06 36.13 -7.70
CA LEU A 52 -2.94 36.67 -6.92
C LEU A 52 -3.37 37.03 -5.48
N ARG A 53 -4.52 37.68 -5.31
CA ARG A 53 -5.03 38.02 -3.98
C ARG A 53 -5.47 36.82 -3.17
N ALA A 54 -6.09 35.82 -3.81
CA ALA A 54 -6.44 34.58 -3.15
C ALA A 54 -5.19 33.84 -2.62
N ASN A 55 -4.14 33.78 -3.44
CA ASN A 55 -2.86 33.20 -3.03
C ASN A 55 -2.18 34.01 -1.91
N ASP A 56 -2.22 35.35 -1.98
CA ASP A 56 -1.67 36.23 -0.94
C ASP A 56 -2.39 36.05 0.40
N ARG A 57 -3.72 35.89 0.37
CA ARG A 57 -4.53 35.59 1.57
C ARG A 57 -4.25 34.22 2.18
N LEU A 58 -3.97 33.20 1.35
CA LEU A 58 -3.57 31.89 1.86
C LEU A 58 -2.18 31.95 2.53
N GLY A 59 -1.33 32.88 2.09
CA GLY A 59 -0.02 33.13 2.66
C GLY A 59 1.10 32.32 2.01
N ASP A 60 2.25 32.31 2.69
CA ASP A 60 3.46 31.62 2.24
C ASP A 60 3.30 30.09 2.33
N PRO A 61 3.50 29.34 1.22
CA PRO A 61 3.45 27.88 1.22
C PRO A 61 4.36 27.21 2.26
N ALA A 62 5.51 27.81 2.59
CA ALA A 62 6.42 27.24 3.59
C ALA A 62 5.86 27.34 5.00
N ALA A 63 5.21 28.46 5.35
CA ALA A 63 4.49 28.61 6.61
C ALA A 63 3.31 27.63 6.69
N LEU A 64 2.51 27.53 5.62
CA LEU A 64 1.38 26.60 5.56
C LEU A 64 1.83 25.14 5.68
N THR A 65 2.96 24.78 5.08
CA THR A 65 3.58 23.45 5.24
C THR A 65 3.84 23.13 6.72
N ALA A 66 4.39 24.09 7.47
CA ALA A 66 4.70 23.89 8.88
C ALA A 66 3.43 23.67 9.72
N GLU A 67 2.36 24.41 9.44
CA GLU A 67 1.06 24.25 10.09
C GLU A 67 0.41 22.90 9.74
N LEU A 68 0.41 22.52 8.46
CA LEU A 68 -0.09 21.20 8.02
C LEU A 68 0.71 20.05 8.64
N GLN A 69 2.03 20.19 8.73
CA GLN A 69 2.88 19.18 9.36
C GLN A 69 2.60 19.06 10.86
N ALA A 70 2.19 20.14 11.53
CA ALA A 70 1.80 20.14 12.94
C ALA A 70 0.43 19.47 13.18
N THR A 71 -0.48 19.50 12.20
CA THR A 71 -1.78 18.81 12.27
C THR A 71 -1.69 17.33 11.90
N ALA A 72 -0.63 16.92 11.18
CA ALA A 72 -0.40 15.52 10.85
C ALA A 72 -0.18 14.66 12.12
N SER A 73 -0.96 13.58 12.24
CA SER A 73 -0.79 12.64 13.35
C SER A 73 0.57 11.95 13.28
N ARG A 74 1.10 11.53 14.44
CA ARG A 74 2.35 10.73 14.48
C ARG A 74 2.23 9.45 13.65
N VAL A 75 1.04 8.84 13.60
CA VAL A 75 0.79 7.64 12.80
C VAL A 75 0.94 7.95 11.30
N SER A 76 0.28 8.99 10.81
CA SER A 76 0.40 9.41 9.41
C SER A 76 1.83 9.82 9.03
N TRP A 77 2.61 10.36 9.98
CA TRP A 77 4.03 10.64 9.76
C TRP A 77 4.83 9.36 9.54
N TYR A 78 4.62 8.33 10.37
CA TYR A 78 5.28 7.02 10.19
C TYR A 78 4.87 6.36 8.89
N GLU A 79 3.59 6.40 8.54
CA GLU A 79 3.07 5.86 7.28
C GLU A 79 3.66 6.60 6.08
N GLY A 80 3.72 7.95 6.12
CA GLY A 80 4.36 8.75 5.07
C GLY A 80 5.86 8.52 4.94
N ALA A 81 6.57 8.30 6.05
CA ALA A 81 7.99 7.95 6.05
C ALA A 81 8.20 6.56 5.42
N ILE A 82 7.35 5.58 5.77
CA ILE A 82 7.36 4.25 5.16
C ILE A 82 7.04 4.38 3.66
N ASP A 83 6.01 5.15 3.29
CA ASP A 83 5.56 5.33 1.91
C ASP A 83 6.67 5.92 1.04
N ARG A 84 7.37 6.96 1.52
CA ARG A 84 8.52 7.56 0.82
C ARG A 84 9.66 6.56 0.59
N ILE A 85 9.85 5.64 1.55
CA ILE A 85 10.83 4.57 1.40
C ILE A 85 10.32 3.50 0.41
N VAL A 86 9.01 3.23 0.35
CA VAL A 86 8.35 2.23 -0.53
C VAL A 86 8.22 2.68 -1.98
N HIS A 87 7.75 3.90 -2.22
CA HIS A 87 7.38 4.38 -3.54
C HIS A 87 8.49 5.27 -4.14
N ARG A 88 9.26 4.71 -5.08
CA ARG A 88 10.10 5.47 -6.01
C ARG A 88 9.45 5.40 -7.39
N GLN A 89 9.16 6.55 -7.99
CA GLN A 89 8.33 6.65 -9.20
C GLN A 89 8.97 6.01 -10.45
N ASP A 90 10.29 5.85 -10.49
CA ASP A 90 11.01 5.34 -11.66
C ASP A 90 11.28 3.83 -11.64
N GLU A 91 10.65 3.08 -10.73
CA GLU A 91 10.96 1.66 -10.56
C GLU A 91 10.18 0.75 -11.49
N THR A 92 10.91 -0.22 -12.07
CA THR A 92 10.28 -1.33 -12.79
C THR A 92 9.37 -2.12 -11.85
N GLU A 93 8.27 -2.68 -12.37
CA GLU A 93 7.31 -3.47 -11.59
C GLU A 93 7.99 -4.58 -10.78
N ILE A 94 8.99 -5.23 -11.38
CA ILE A 94 9.76 -6.31 -10.75
C ILE A 94 10.62 -5.75 -9.62
N GLY A 95 11.25 -4.58 -9.81
CA GLY A 95 12.02 -3.90 -8.78
C GLY A 95 11.16 -3.55 -7.56
N HIS A 96 9.97 -3.01 -7.80
CA HIS A 96 9.03 -2.68 -6.74
C HIS A 96 8.56 -3.94 -5.98
N ALA A 97 8.14 -4.98 -6.70
CA ALA A 97 7.72 -6.25 -6.09
C ALA A 97 8.85 -6.91 -5.28
N CYS A 98 10.08 -6.91 -5.80
CA CYS A 98 11.26 -7.47 -5.13
C CYS A 98 11.58 -6.71 -3.84
N ARG A 99 11.51 -5.38 -3.87
CA ARG A 99 11.73 -4.55 -2.68
C ARG A 99 10.67 -4.78 -1.61
N LEU A 100 9.39 -4.79 -1.99
CA LEU A 100 8.31 -5.04 -1.05
C LEU A 100 8.45 -6.41 -0.39
N ALA A 101 8.75 -7.44 -1.20
CA ALA A 101 9.04 -8.79 -0.72
C ALA A 101 10.24 -8.80 0.25
N SER A 102 11.34 -8.12 -0.09
CA SER A 102 12.53 -8.05 0.78
C SER A 102 12.24 -7.40 2.14
N ARG A 103 11.35 -6.38 2.18
CA ARG A 103 10.94 -5.73 3.42
C ARG A 103 10.03 -6.59 4.26
N TYR A 104 9.12 -7.30 3.60
CA TYR A 104 8.25 -8.25 4.26
C TYR A 104 9.09 -9.35 4.94
N LEU A 105 10.10 -9.87 4.23
CA LEU A 105 11.07 -10.81 4.79
C LEU A 105 11.83 -10.19 5.98
N LEU A 106 12.35 -8.98 5.83
CA LEU A 106 13.09 -8.27 6.88
C LEU A 106 12.22 -7.94 8.11
N ALA A 107 10.90 -7.80 7.95
CA ALA A 107 9.95 -7.60 9.04
C ALA A 107 9.59 -8.91 9.76
N ILE A 108 9.53 -10.04 9.04
CA ILE A 108 9.22 -11.35 9.62
C ILE A 108 10.35 -11.86 10.51
N VAL A 109 11.61 -11.68 10.10
CA VAL A 109 12.77 -12.18 10.85
C VAL A 109 12.79 -11.69 12.32
N PRO A 110 12.73 -10.38 12.63
CA PRO A 110 12.71 -9.91 14.01
C PRO A 110 11.46 -10.36 14.76
N LEU A 111 10.32 -10.50 14.07
CA LEU A 111 9.11 -11.05 14.67
C LEU A 111 9.34 -12.48 15.16
N ILE A 112 9.97 -13.35 14.36
CA ILE A 112 10.32 -14.72 14.77
C ILE A 112 11.31 -14.69 15.95
N ILE A 113 12.32 -13.82 15.90
CA ILE A 113 13.32 -13.67 16.97
C ILE A 113 12.67 -13.27 18.30
N VAL A 114 11.60 -12.49 18.28
CA VAL A 114 10.89 -12.05 19.51
C VAL A 114 9.85 -13.07 19.96
N VAL A 115 9.06 -13.61 19.03
CA VAL A 115 7.93 -14.51 19.35
C VAL A 115 8.43 -15.84 19.92
N VAL A 116 9.48 -16.44 19.35
CA VAL A 116 9.95 -17.77 19.77
C VAL A 116 10.43 -17.77 21.23
N PRO A 117 11.31 -16.86 21.68
CA PRO A 117 11.70 -16.78 23.08
C PRO A 117 10.52 -16.42 24.00
N THR A 118 9.62 -15.55 23.55
CA THR A 118 8.44 -15.16 24.34
C THR A 118 7.54 -16.38 24.63
N VAL A 119 7.26 -17.19 23.61
CA VAL A 119 6.49 -18.44 23.77
C VAL A 119 7.21 -19.40 24.72
N TRP A 120 8.52 -19.55 24.58
CA TRP A 120 9.31 -20.39 25.49
C TRP A 120 9.25 -19.94 26.95
N ILE A 121 9.42 -18.64 27.20
CA ILE A 121 9.34 -18.05 28.55
C ILE A 121 7.96 -18.32 29.15
N ILE A 122 6.89 -18.08 28.38
CA ILE A 122 5.51 -18.32 28.83
C ILE A 122 5.29 -19.80 29.18
N GLN A 123 5.71 -20.73 28.31
CA GLN A 123 5.60 -22.17 28.58
C GLN A 123 6.41 -22.62 29.80
N THR A 124 7.55 -21.97 30.04
CA THR A 124 8.39 -22.22 31.21
C THR A 124 7.71 -21.74 32.49
N LEU A 125 7.14 -20.54 32.48
CA LEU A 125 6.42 -19.98 33.62
C LEU A 125 5.15 -20.76 33.98
N ILE A 126 4.49 -21.37 32.99
CA ILE A 126 3.28 -22.20 33.19
C ILE A 126 3.66 -23.61 33.72
N GLY A 127 4.94 -23.97 33.74
CA GLY A 127 5.38 -25.32 34.12
C GLY A 127 5.00 -26.39 33.10
N SER A 128 4.65 -26.00 31.86
CA SER A 128 4.25 -26.92 30.79
C SER A 128 5.44 -27.37 29.93
N THR A 129 6.68 -27.10 30.36
CA THR A 129 7.87 -27.27 29.52
C THR A 129 8.36 -28.72 29.57
N GLN A 130 7.98 -29.50 28.56
CA GLN A 130 8.57 -30.81 28.29
C GLN A 130 9.72 -30.75 27.26
N LYS A 131 9.80 -29.66 26.46
CA LYS A 131 10.81 -29.47 25.41
C LYS A 131 11.92 -28.51 25.85
N SER A 132 13.14 -28.75 25.39
CA SER A 132 14.24 -27.80 25.58
C SER A 132 14.05 -26.56 24.69
N PHE A 133 14.71 -25.45 25.04
CA PHE A 133 14.71 -24.23 24.20
C PHE A 133 15.22 -24.52 22.78
N LEU A 134 16.24 -25.37 22.65
CA LEU A 134 16.82 -25.73 21.36
C LEU A 134 15.84 -26.50 20.47
N ASP A 135 15.01 -27.37 21.05
CA ASP A 135 13.96 -28.07 20.31
C ASP A 135 12.90 -27.09 19.80
N LEU A 136 12.52 -26.09 20.61
CA LEU A 136 11.57 -25.07 20.20
C LEU A 136 12.14 -24.19 19.07
N VAL A 137 13.42 -23.80 19.16
CA VAL A 137 14.10 -23.04 18.10
C VAL A 137 14.18 -23.86 16.83
N SER A 138 14.55 -25.15 16.92
CA SER A 138 14.60 -26.06 15.78
C SER A 138 13.24 -26.21 15.11
N ASP A 139 12.18 -26.48 15.89
CA ASP A 139 10.80 -26.54 15.39
C ASP A 139 10.42 -25.20 14.73
N SER A 140 10.71 -24.09 15.39
CA SER A 140 10.37 -22.75 14.88
C SER A 140 11.13 -22.39 13.60
N LEU A 141 12.38 -22.84 13.42
CA LEU A 141 13.12 -22.67 12.19
C LEU A 141 12.55 -23.58 11.09
N TRP A 142 12.21 -24.82 11.42
CA TRP A 142 11.59 -25.78 10.49
C TRP A 142 10.23 -25.30 9.96
N PHE A 143 9.42 -24.64 10.80
CA PHE A 143 8.14 -24.05 10.38
C PHE A 143 8.30 -22.64 9.81
N GLY A 144 9.06 -21.79 10.50
CA GLY A 144 9.15 -20.36 10.25
C GLY A 144 9.92 -20.00 8.98
N VAL A 145 10.99 -20.74 8.64
CA VAL A 145 11.78 -20.45 7.43
C VAL A 145 10.98 -20.76 6.16
N PRO A 146 10.41 -21.98 5.97
CA PRO A 146 9.58 -22.25 4.81
C PRO A 146 8.37 -21.32 4.73
N PHE A 147 7.72 -21.03 5.86
CA PHE A 147 6.60 -20.09 5.91
C PHE A 147 7.01 -18.66 5.50
N GLY A 148 8.14 -18.17 5.99
CA GLY A 148 8.65 -16.83 5.66
C GLY A 148 9.03 -16.69 4.19
N VAL A 149 9.76 -17.67 3.64
CA VAL A 149 10.09 -17.72 2.19
C VAL A 149 8.81 -17.75 1.37
N PHE A 150 7.86 -18.58 1.79
CA PHE A 150 6.58 -18.73 1.14
C PHE A 150 5.76 -17.44 1.11
N ALA A 151 5.54 -16.83 2.27
CA ALA A 151 4.79 -15.60 2.38
C ALA A 151 5.45 -14.46 1.57
N THR A 152 6.78 -14.41 1.56
CA THR A 152 7.55 -13.47 0.72
C THR A 152 7.31 -13.69 -0.78
N ALA A 153 7.32 -14.94 -1.24
CA ALA A 153 7.02 -15.28 -2.63
C ALA A 153 5.57 -14.94 -3.01
N GLN A 154 4.62 -15.12 -2.09
CA GLN A 154 3.22 -14.72 -2.29
C GLN A 154 3.08 -13.21 -2.42
N VAL A 155 3.69 -12.42 -1.53
CA VAL A 155 3.69 -10.95 -1.62
C VAL A 155 4.22 -10.51 -2.98
N PHE A 156 5.39 -11.02 -3.38
CA PHE A 156 5.98 -10.74 -4.69
C PHE A 156 5.00 -11.00 -5.84
N PHE A 157 4.39 -12.19 -5.86
CA PHE A 157 3.50 -12.60 -6.93
C PHE A 157 2.21 -11.78 -6.97
N PHE A 158 1.58 -11.53 -5.82
CA PHE A 158 0.37 -10.72 -5.74
C PHE A 158 0.64 -9.26 -6.13
N THR A 159 1.79 -8.70 -5.78
CA THR A 159 2.17 -7.35 -6.20
C THR A 159 2.30 -7.24 -7.72
N ILE A 160 2.91 -8.23 -8.38
CA ILE A 160 3.01 -8.27 -9.85
C ILE A 160 1.62 -8.39 -10.48
N ILE A 161 0.77 -9.27 -9.95
CA ILE A 161 -0.60 -9.43 -10.46
C ILE A 161 -1.39 -8.14 -10.29
N ALA A 162 -1.31 -7.48 -9.13
CA ALA A 162 -1.99 -6.21 -8.89
C ALA A 162 -1.56 -5.12 -9.87
N HIS A 163 -0.25 -4.98 -10.13
CA HIS A 163 0.27 -4.03 -11.13
C HIS A 163 -0.25 -4.34 -12.54
N ARG A 164 -0.24 -5.62 -12.93
CA ARG A 164 -0.77 -6.03 -14.23
C ARG A 164 -2.27 -5.78 -14.34
N MET A 165 -3.03 -5.98 -13.27
CA MET A 165 -4.47 -5.66 -13.25
C MET A 165 -4.70 -4.16 -13.40
N LEU A 166 -3.95 -3.32 -12.68
CA LEU A 166 -4.00 -1.85 -12.81
C LEU A 166 -3.72 -1.40 -14.24
N ARG A 167 -2.64 -1.90 -14.87
CA ARG A 167 -2.31 -1.57 -16.26
C ARG A 167 -3.37 -2.00 -17.29
N GLN A 168 -4.15 -3.04 -17.00
CA GLN A 168 -5.27 -3.41 -17.87
C GLN A 168 -6.43 -2.42 -17.75
N PHE A 169 -6.57 -1.75 -16.61
CA PHE A 169 -7.58 -0.73 -16.37
C PHE A 169 -7.22 0.64 -16.95
N ASP A 170 -5.94 0.99 -17.06
CA ASP A 170 -5.49 2.28 -17.60
C ASP A 170 -5.63 2.40 -19.12
N LYS A 171 -5.97 1.31 -19.81
CA LYS A 171 -6.15 1.35 -21.27
C LYS A 171 -7.39 2.18 -21.62
N PRO A 172 -7.26 3.28 -22.38
CA PRO A 172 -8.35 4.24 -22.64
C PRO A 172 -9.55 3.60 -23.37
N SER A 173 -9.35 2.47 -24.04
CA SER A 173 -10.43 1.65 -24.57
C SER A 173 -10.81 0.57 -23.55
N TRP A 174 -11.64 0.91 -22.57
CA TRP A 174 -12.33 -0.05 -21.69
C TRP A 174 -13.33 -0.90 -22.50
N ARG A 175 -12.81 -1.75 -23.38
CA ARG A 175 -13.58 -2.72 -24.15
C ARG A 175 -13.81 -3.96 -23.27
N PRO A 176 -14.90 -4.73 -23.48
CA PRO A 176 -15.22 -5.95 -22.73
C PRO A 176 -14.09 -7.01 -22.71
N ARG A 177 -13.10 -6.92 -23.62
CA ARG A 177 -11.88 -7.76 -23.60
C ARG A 177 -10.96 -7.49 -22.39
N SER A 178 -11.01 -6.31 -21.78
CA SER A 178 -10.21 -5.97 -20.58
C SER A 178 -10.67 -6.73 -19.35
N ILE A 179 -11.99 -6.92 -19.20
CA ILE A 179 -12.61 -7.66 -18.10
C ILE A 179 -12.13 -9.12 -18.08
N GLY A 180 -12.07 -9.78 -19.25
CA GLY A 180 -11.54 -11.13 -19.37
C GLY A 180 -10.08 -11.27 -18.92
N GLY A 181 -9.25 -10.25 -19.18
CA GLY A 181 -7.86 -10.20 -18.72
C GLY A 181 -7.75 -10.12 -17.20
N VAL A 182 -8.59 -9.30 -16.55
CA VAL A 182 -8.65 -9.17 -15.09
C VAL A 182 -9.11 -10.49 -14.46
N PHE A 183 -10.17 -11.12 -14.98
CA PHE A 183 -10.61 -12.44 -14.52
C PHE A 183 -9.54 -13.52 -14.72
N GLY A 184 -8.82 -13.50 -15.85
CA GLY A 184 -7.71 -14.41 -16.09
C GLY A 184 -6.58 -14.25 -15.06
N LEU A 185 -6.20 -13.02 -14.72
CA LEU A 185 -5.20 -12.73 -13.69
C LEU A 185 -5.67 -13.16 -12.29
N CYS A 186 -6.95 -12.96 -11.97
CA CYS A 186 -7.55 -13.46 -10.73
C CYS A 186 -7.55 -15.00 -10.68
N ALA A 187 -7.88 -15.68 -11.77
CA ALA A 187 -7.85 -17.14 -11.82
C ALA A 187 -6.42 -17.67 -11.62
N VAL A 188 -5.44 -17.04 -12.26
CA VAL A 188 -4.01 -17.37 -12.07
C VAL A 188 -3.59 -17.15 -10.60
N SER A 189 -4.04 -16.08 -9.96
CA SER A 189 -3.71 -15.80 -8.56
C SER A 189 -4.32 -16.83 -7.60
N THR A 190 -5.57 -17.25 -7.84
CA THR A 190 -6.22 -18.32 -7.09
C THR A 190 -5.49 -19.66 -7.25
N VAL A 191 -5.14 -20.05 -8.48
CA VAL A 191 -4.42 -21.31 -8.73
C VAL A 191 -3.03 -21.27 -8.08
N PHE A 192 -2.32 -20.15 -8.21
CA PHE A 192 -1.03 -19.99 -7.56
C PHE A 192 -1.14 -20.10 -6.05
N LEU A 193 -2.11 -19.41 -5.43
CA LEU A 193 -2.36 -19.52 -3.99
C LEU A 193 -2.62 -20.98 -3.60
N LEU A 194 -3.51 -21.67 -4.32
CA LEU A 194 -3.88 -23.07 -4.11
C LEU A 194 -2.67 -24.02 -4.15
N VAL A 195 -1.90 -23.97 -5.23
CA VAL A 195 -0.74 -24.84 -5.43
C VAL A 195 0.35 -24.52 -4.42
N SER A 196 0.62 -23.23 -4.22
CA SER A 196 1.71 -22.77 -3.39
C SER A 196 1.50 -23.20 -1.93
N SER A 197 0.33 -22.98 -1.31
CA SER A 197 0.22 -23.41 0.09
C SER A 197 0.00 -24.91 0.22
N PHE A 198 -0.60 -25.60 -0.76
CA PHE A 198 -0.59 -27.06 -0.73
C PHE A 198 0.85 -27.59 -0.64
N ALA A 199 1.77 -27.02 -1.42
CA ALA A 199 3.19 -27.35 -1.35
C ALA A 199 3.79 -27.01 0.02
N LEU A 200 3.53 -25.80 0.56
CA LEU A 200 4.01 -25.41 1.88
C LEU A 200 3.54 -26.39 2.97
N PHE A 201 2.24 -26.67 3.06
CA PHE A 201 1.71 -27.57 4.09
C PHE A 201 2.15 -29.01 3.89
N SER A 202 2.35 -29.46 2.64
CA SER A 202 2.92 -30.78 2.37
C SER A 202 4.35 -30.89 2.89
N ILE A 203 5.15 -29.82 2.76
CA ILE A 203 6.50 -29.75 3.34
C ILE A 203 6.43 -29.75 4.87
N LEU A 204 5.54 -28.93 5.44
CA LEU A 204 5.42 -28.77 6.89
C LEU A 204 4.91 -30.03 7.60
N THR A 205 4.00 -30.78 6.98
CA THR A 205 3.43 -32.02 7.56
C THR A 205 4.23 -33.26 7.20
N GLY A 206 5.09 -33.20 6.18
CA GLY A 206 5.75 -34.38 5.59
C GLY A 206 4.77 -35.41 4.98
N ASN A 207 3.48 -35.09 4.88
CA ASN A 207 2.45 -36.00 4.41
C ASN A 207 1.44 -35.26 3.50
N PRO A 208 1.57 -35.40 2.17
CA PRO A 208 0.69 -34.70 1.22
C PRO A 208 -0.76 -35.17 1.31
N ARG A 209 -1.00 -36.43 1.71
CA ARG A 209 -2.36 -36.97 1.87
C ARG A 209 -3.06 -36.34 3.07
N ALA A 210 -2.39 -36.29 4.22
CA ALA A 210 -2.93 -35.63 5.40
C ALA A 210 -3.16 -34.13 5.15
N THR A 211 -2.26 -33.50 4.40
CA THR A 211 -2.42 -32.10 3.95
C THR A 211 -3.68 -31.91 3.11
N TYR A 212 -3.90 -32.77 2.12
CA TYR A 212 -5.08 -32.72 1.26
C TYR A 212 -6.38 -32.83 2.07
N GLU A 213 -6.46 -33.81 2.97
CA GLU A 213 -7.63 -34.07 3.81
C GLU A 213 -7.90 -32.89 4.77
N LEU A 214 -6.85 -32.30 5.34
CA LEU A 214 -6.96 -31.17 6.26
C LEU A 214 -7.36 -29.86 5.55
N MET A 215 -6.82 -29.61 4.36
CA MET A 215 -6.92 -28.30 3.71
C MET A 215 -8.15 -28.15 2.82
N MET A 216 -8.51 -29.17 2.03
CA MET A 216 -9.47 -29.07 0.91
C MET A 216 -10.72 -28.22 1.19
N PRO A 217 -11.52 -28.48 2.25
CA PRO A 217 -12.79 -27.78 2.44
C PRO A 217 -12.60 -26.28 2.75
N LYS A 218 -11.64 -25.95 3.62
CA LYS A 218 -11.40 -24.57 4.07
C LYS A 218 -10.66 -23.76 3.01
N TRP A 219 -9.77 -24.42 2.27
CA TRP A 219 -8.94 -23.78 1.27
C TRP A 219 -9.68 -23.40 0.00
N LEU A 220 -10.65 -24.20 -0.44
CA LEU A 220 -11.50 -23.84 -1.58
C LEU A 220 -12.32 -22.57 -1.28
N ILE A 221 -12.78 -22.40 -0.04
CA ILE A 221 -13.50 -21.19 0.37
C ILE A 221 -12.55 -19.99 0.41
N ALA A 222 -11.42 -20.10 1.11
CA ALA A 222 -10.47 -18.99 1.22
C ALA A 222 -9.91 -18.55 -0.16
N SER A 223 -9.59 -19.50 -1.02
CA SER A 223 -9.01 -19.22 -2.34
C SER A 223 -10.03 -18.68 -3.34
N SER A 224 -11.32 -18.99 -3.16
CA SER A 224 -12.40 -18.42 -3.99
C SER A 224 -12.74 -16.98 -3.61
N LEU A 225 -12.45 -16.55 -2.38
CA LEU A 225 -12.58 -15.15 -1.94
C LEU A 225 -11.44 -14.26 -2.44
N MET A 226 -10.25 -14.81 -2.67
CA MET A 226 -9.06 -14.03 -3.03
C MET A 226 -9.23 -13.17 -4.31
N PRO A 227 -9.87 -13.64 -5.40
CA PRO A 227 -10.21 -12.79 -6.55
C PRO A 227 -11.00 -11.54 -6.20
N PHE A 228 -11.96 -11.64 -5.29
CA PHE A 228 -12.80 -10.52 -4.88
C PHE A 228 -12.01 -9.53 -4.04
N VAL A 229 -11.16 -10.02 -3.13
CA VAL A 229 -10.25 -9.18 -2.35
C VAL A 229 -9.28 -8.43 -3.25
N MET A 230 -8.62 -9.13 -4.19
CA MET A 230 -7.70 -8.52 -5.15
C MET A 230 -8.39 -7.50 -6.05
N THR A 231 -9.58 -7.83 -6.57
CA THR A 231 -10.36 -6.91 -7.40
C THR A 231 -10.77 -5.67 -6.61
N GLY A 232 -11.27 -5.84 -5.39
CA GLY A 232 -11.61 -4.74 -4.49
C GLY A 232 -10.41 -3.84 -4.20
N PHE A 233 -9.26 -4.43 -3.89
CA PHE A 233 -8.01 -3.72 -3.66
C PHE A 233 -7.57 -2.92 -4.90
N VAL A 234 -7.57 -3.54 -6.08
CA VAL A 234 -7.19 -2.88 -7.33
C VAL A 234 -8.16 -1.74 -7.68
N LEU A 235 -9.46 -1.93 -7.48
CA LEU A 235 -10.46 -0.87 -7.70
C LEU A 235 -10.29 0.29 -6.72
N ALA A 236 -10.02 0.00 -5.45
CA ALA A 236 -9.73 1.03 -4.45
C ALA A 236 -8.47 1.82 -4.84
N ARG A 237 -7.40 1.13 -5.23
CA ARG A 237 -6.15 1.77 -5.66
C ARG A 237 -6.32 2.59 -6.93
N ARG A 238 -7.13 2.11 -7.89
CA ARG A 238 -7.45 2.87 -9.10
C ARG A 238 -8.16 4.18 -8.77
N ARG A 239 -9.19 4.13 -7.92
CA ARG A 239 -9.91 5.36 -7.49
C ARG A 239 -8.97 6.36 -6.84
N GLU A 240 -7.99 5.88 -6.09
CA GLU A 240 -6.96 6.73 -5.49
C GLU A 240 -6.06 7.37 -6.56
N ILE A 241 -5.60 6.60 -7.56
CA ILE A 241 -4.81 7.12 -8.69
C ILE A 241 -5.61 8.17 -9.48
N GLU A 242 -6.87 7.90 -9.80
CA GLU A 242 -7.75 8.83 -10.52
C GLU A 242 -7.96 10.15 -9.74
N ARG A 243 -8.00 10.09 -8.40
CA ARG A 243 -8.05 11.31 -7.57
C ARG A 243 -6.72 12.05 -7.52
N LEU A 244 -5.59 11.35 -7.65
CA LEU A 244 -4.25 11.93 -7.63
C LEU A 244 -3.82 12.50 -8.98
N GLU A 245 -4.36 12.00 -10.09
CA GLU A 245 -3.99 12.39 -11.46
C GLU A 245 -4.03 13.92 -11.71
N PRO A 246 -5.06 14.67 -11.26
CA PRO A 246 -5.11 16.12 -11.45
C PRO A 246 -4.01 16.87 -10.70
N TRP A 247 -3.42 16.26 -9.66
CA TRP A 247 -2.36 16.83 -8.83
C TRP A 247 -0.99 16.43 -9.36
N SER A 248 -0.82 15.18 -9.77
CA SER A 248 0.47 14.67 -10.28
C SER A 248 0.84 15.19 -11.66
N SER A 249 -0.15 15.69 -12.42
CA SER A 249 0.06 16.31 -13.74
C SER A 249 0.50 17.78 -13.65
N LEU A 250 0.52 18.38 -12.46
CA LEU A 250 0.97 19.75 -12.26
C LEU A 250 2.49 19.80 -12.39
N GLU A 251 2.99 20.49 -13.42
CA GLU A 251 4.41 20.83 -13.53
C GLU A 251 4.77 21.85 -12.45
N ILE A 252 5.43 21.38 -11.39
CA ILE A 252 6.02 22.25 -10.37
C ILE A 252 7.50 22.32 -10.68
N ALA A 253 7.98 23.51 -11.04
CA ALA A 253 9.40 23.77 -11.08
C ALA A 253 9.96 23.43 -9.69
N ASP A 254 10.77 22.37 -9.60
CA ASP A 254 11.49 22.02 -8.38
C ASP A 254 12.53 23.13 -8.14
N GLU A 255 12.10 24.20 -7.48
CA GLU A 255 12.98 25.22 -6.90
C GLU A 255 13.77 24.54 -5.77
N THR A 256 14.84 23.85 -6.14
CA THR A 256 15.78 23.16 -5.26
C THR A 256 17.08 23.93 -5.14
#